data_AF-A0A127T2N8-F1
#
_entry.id   AF-A0A127T2N8-F1
#
_cell.length_a   1.000
_cell.length_b   1.000
_cell.length_c   1.000
_cell.angle_alpha   90.00
_cell.angle_beta   90.00
_cell.angle_gamma   90.00
#
_symmetry.space_group_name_H-M   'P 1'
#
loop_
_entity.id
_entity.type
_entity.pdbx_description
1 polymer ?
#
loop_
_entity_poly.entity_id
_entity_poly.type
_entity_poly.pdbx_seq_one_letter_code
_entity_poly.pdbx_strand_id
1 'polypeptide(L)' 'MVDPTSTFEEIWEVVPEYWGDAPHPTLTAVGVTWLYGYDFEIKVIASLTE' A
#
# COMPACT_ATOMS: atom_id res chain seq x y z
N MET A 1 -0.16 -7.64 -2.86
CA MET A 1 0.18 -8.61 -1.80
C MET A 1 0.13 -10.00 -2.39
N VAL A 2 1.06 -10.88 -2.02
CA VAL A 2 1.04 -12.28 -2.49
C VAL A 2 0.08 -13.18 -1.71
N ASP A 3 -0.20 -12.84 -0.45
CA ASP A 3 -1.26 -13.46 0.37
C ASP A 3 -2.01 -12.39 1.20
N PRO A 4 -2.99 -11.68 0.61
CA PRO A 4 -3.70 -10.60 1.31
C PRO A 4 -4.41 -11.05 2.59
N THR A 5 -4.87 -12.30 2.65
CA THR A 5 -5.67 -12.79 3.79
C THR A 5 -4.86 -12.82 5.07
N SER A 6 -3.56 -13.14 4.98
CA SER A 6 -2.67 -13.19 6.14
C SER A 6 -1.94 -11.87 6.42
N THR A 7 -1.73 -11.02 5.40
CA THR A 7 -0.87 -9.84 5.54
C THR A 7 -1.60 -8.49 5.59
N PHE A 8 -2.85 -8.40 5.13
CA PHE A 8 -3.50 -7.10 4.90
C PHE A 8 -3.67 -6.27 6.17
N GLU A 9 -4.14 -6.87 7.26
CA GLU A 9 -4.40 -6.15 8.52
C GLU A 9 -3.10 -5.54 9.08
N GLU A 10 -2.02 -6.33 9.13
CA GLU A 10 -0.70 -5.86 9.59
C GLU A 10 -0.17 -4.68 8.76
N ILE A 11 -0.30 -4.76 7.43
CA ILE A 11 0.13 -3.67 6.54
C ILE A 11 -0.73 -2.42 6.75
N TRP A 12 -2.05 -2.58 6.93
CA TRP A 12 -2.98 -1.47 7.02
C TRP A 12 -2.94 -0.75 8.37
N GLU A 13 -2.39 -1.36 9.41
CA GLU A 13 -2.08 -0.66 10.66
C GLU A 13 -0.95 0.36 10.48
N VAL A 14 0.01 0.08 9.58
CA VAL A 14 1.23 0.89 9.42
C VAL A 14 1.10 1.94 8.32
N VAL A 15 0.55 1.59 7.15
CA VAL A 15 0.55 2.47 5.97
C VAL A 15 -0.09 3.86 6.22
N PRO A 16 -1.25 3.98 6.92
CA PRO A 16 -1.90 5.28 7.12
C PRO A 16 -1.07 6.27 7.94
N GLU A 17 -0.17 5.78 8.80
CA GLU A 17 0.72 6.63 9.62
C GLU A 17 1.63 7.51 8.76
N TYR A 18 1.83 7.16 7.48
CA TYR A 18 2.70 7.87 6.54
C TYR A 18 1.97 8.84 5.61
N TRP A 19 0.64 9.02 5.69
CA TRP A 19 -0.10 9.93 4.79
C TRP A 19 -0.13 11.40 5.23
N GLY A 20 0.16 11.69 6.49
CA GLY A 20 0.01 13.04 7.04
C GLY A 20 -1.46 13.49 7.09
N ASP A 21 -1.67 14.81 7.04
CA ASP A 21 -3.01 15.40 7.11
C ASP A 21 -3.81 15.18 5.81
N ALA A 22 -5.13 15.19 5.93
CA ALA A 22 -6.03 15.11 4.79
C ALA A 22 -5.80 16.26 3.78
N PRO A 23 -6.05 16.05 2.47
CA PRO A 23 -6.70 14.89 1.87
C PRO A 23 -5.79 13.68 1.67
N HIS A 24 -6.25 12.51 2.11
CA HIS A 24 -5.55 11.24 1.92
C HIS A 24 -5.61 10.75 0.46
N PRO A 25 -4.63 9.93 0.02
CA PRO A 25 -4.63 9.36 -1.32
C PRO A 25 -5.81 8.40 -1.54
N THR A 26 -6.22 8.24 -2.80
CA THR A 26 -7.08 7.13 -3.21
C THR A 26 -6.24 5.86 -3.36
N LEU A 27 -6.83 4.70 -3.03
CA LEU A 27 -6.11 3.44 -2.96
C LEU A 27 -6.87 2.30 -3.62
N THR A 28 -6.09 1.39 -4.23
CA THR A 28 -6.56 0.12 -4.77
C THR A 28 -5.64 -0.98 -4.27
N ALA A 29 -6.19 -1.94 -3.52
CA ALA A 29 -5.47 -3.11 -3.05
C ALA A 29 -5.77 -4.32 -3.93
N VAL A 30 -4.74 -5.03 -4.38
CA VAL A 30 -4.88 -6.20 -5.27
C VAL A 30 -4.00 -7.35 -4.77
N GLY A 31 -4.57 -8.55 -4.74
CA GLY A 31 -3.84 -9.81 -4.57
C GLY A 31 -3.20 -10.24 -5.89
N VAL A 32 -1.91 -10.58 -5.85
CA VAL A 32 -1.13 -11.02 -7.01
C VAL A 32 -0.41 -12.33 -6.68
N THR A 33 0.02 -13.08 -7.68
CA THR A 33 0.68 -14.37 -7.43
C THR A 33 2.19 -14.27 -7.24
N TRP A 34 2.79 -13.10 -7.49
CA TRP A 34 4.24 -12.94 -7.46
C TRP A 34 4.69 -11.48 -7.33
N LEU A 35 5.71 -11.24 -6.51
CA LEU A 35 6.39 -9.95 -6.30
C LEU A 35 7.89 -10.15 -6.03
N TYR A 36 8.62 -10.91 -6.86
CA TYR A 36 10.09 -11.13 -6.72
C TYR A 36 10.60 -11.59 -5.34
N GLY A 37 9.77 -12.29 -4.55
CA GLY A 37 10.12 -12.74 -3.20
C GLY A 37 9.74 -11.76 -2.08
N TYR A 38 9.09 -10.64 -2.42
CA TYR A 38 8.45 -9.74 -1.46
C TYR A 38 6.99 -10.16 -1.22
N ASP A 39 6.47 -9.86 -0.02
CA ASP A 39 5.09 -10.15 0.36
C ASP A 39 4.12 -9.02 -0.05
N PHE A 40 4.64 -7.79 -0.12
CA PHE A 40 3.91 -6.57 -0.39
C PHE A 40 4.68 -5.63 -1.33
N GLU A 41 3.96 -4.94 -2.21
CA GLU A 41 4.48 -3.88 -3.07
C GLU A 41 3.43 -2.76 -3.10
N ILE A 42 3.90 -1.51 -3.03
CA ILE A 42 3.07 -0.31 -3.20
C ILE A 42 3.58 0.51 -4.38
N LYS A 43 2.69 0.76 -5.34
CA LYS A 43 2.96 1.65 -6.47
C LYS A 43 2.27 3.00 -6.21
N VAL A 44 3.06 4.07 -6.22
CA VAL A 44 2.59 5.42 -5.91
C VAL A 44 2.66 6.32 -7.14
N ILE A 45 1.69 7.20 -7.28
CA ILE A 45 1.74 8.37 -8.16
C ILE A 45 1.59 9.59 -7.27
N ALA A 46 2.58 10.48 -7.27
CA ALA A 46 2.57 11.72 -6.50
C ALA A 46 2.74 12.91 -7.45
N SER A 47 2.12 14.04 -7.09
CA SER A 47 2.36 15.33 -7.73
C SER A 47 3.39 16.09 -6.92
N LEU A 48 4.41 16.64 -7.58
CA LEU A 48 5.33 17.58 -6.96
C LEU A 48 4.67 18.95 -6.98
N THR A 49 4.60 19.60 -5.83
CA THR A 49 4.21 21.01 -5.74
C THR A 49 5.35 21.85 -6.30
N GLU A 50 5.06 22.73 -7.27
CA GLU A 50 5.99 23.76 -7.77
C GLU A 50 6.19 24.87 -6.74
#